data_AF-A0A5S9MD04-F1
#
_entry.id   AF-A0A5S9MD04-F1
#
_cell.length_a   1.000
_cell.length_b   1.000
_cell.length_c   1.000
_cell.angle_alpha   90.00
_cell.angle_beta   90.00
_cell.angle_gamma   90.00
#
_symmetry.space_group_name_H-M   'P 1'
#
loop_
_entity.id
_entity.type
_entity.pdbx_description
1 polymer ?
#
loop_
_entity_poly.entity_id
_entity_poly.type
_entity_poly.pdbx_seq_one_letter_code
_entity_poly.pdbx_strand_id
1 'polypeptide(L)'
;MKKDGYPALPTYVPLYQESDYPLTFIPGPNHNFLNSTFSLHEKHQKLEKFPKLHMNEQDAKERKIEDGDMVRVLNDRGECELVVSVGQNVLSGVVVSQGLWADQKAKSI
;
A
#
# COMPACT_ATOMS: atom_id res chain seq x y z
N MET A 1 -10.46 -27.60 -16.22
CA MET A 1 -11.51 -26.57 -16.18
C MET A 1 -12.83 -27.11 -15.64
N LYS A 2 -13.74 -27.69 -16.44
CA LYS A 2 -15.05 -28.16 -15.93
C LYS A 2 -14.95 -29.28 -14.87
N LYS A 3 -13.99 -30.19 -15.03
CA LYS A 3 -13.74 -31.27 -14.05
C LYS A 3 -13.19 -30.76 -12.71
N ASP A 4 -12.60 -29.56 -12.71
CA ASP A 4 -12.02 -28.94 -11.51
C ASP A 4 -12.98 -27.89 -10.91
N GLY A 5 -14.24 -27.84 -11.38
CA GLY A 5 -15.28 -26.92 -10.91
C GLY A 5 -15.27 -25.52 -11.52
N TYR A 6 -14.35 -25.22 -12.45
CA TYR A 6 -14.28 -23.88 -13.05
C TYR A 6 -15.34 -23.66 -14.16
N PRO A 7 -15.86 -22.43 -14.30
CA PRO A 7 -16.74 -22.03 -15.39
C PRO A 7 -16.14 -22.29 -16.78
N ALA A 8 -16.99 -22.55 -17.78
CA ALA A 8 -16.55 -22.86 -19.15
C ALA A 8 -16.03 -21.63 -19.91
N LEU A 9 -16.38 -20.43 -19.46
CA LEU A 9 -15.93 -19.14 -19.99
C LEU A 9 -15.42 -18.28 -18.84
N PRO A 10 -14.55 -17.29 -19.10
CA PRO A 10 -14.20 -16.29 -18.12
C PRO A 10 -15.46 -15.64 -17.55
N THR A 11 -15.59 -15.67 -16.23
CA THR A 11 -16.69 -15.05 -15.51
C THR A 11 -16.13 -14.29 -14.34
N TYR A 12 -16.89 -13.31 -13.85
CA TYR A 12 -16.53 -12.59 -12.65
C TYR A 12 -16.57 -13.55 -11.45
N VAL A 13 -15.45 -13.61 -10.71
CA VAL A 13 -15.37 -14.28 -9.42
C VAL A 13 -15.12 -13.17 -8.39
N PRO A 14 -15.97 -13.03 -7.36
CA PRO A 14 -15.74 -12.03 -6.33
C PRO A 14 -14.43 -12.30 -5.60
N LEU A 15 -13.80 -11.23 -5.10
CA LEU A 15 -12.61 -11.38 -4.28
C LEU A 15 -12.95 -12.18 -3.01
N TYR A 16 -12.08 -13.12 -2.67
CA TYR A 16 -12.19 -13.85 -1.42
C TYR A 16 -11.88 -12.90 -0.27
N GLN A 17 -12.80 -12.79 0.69
CA GLN A 17 -12.60 -11.99 1.89
C GLN A 17 -11.73 -12.79 2.87
N GLU A 18 -10.44 -12.46 2.95
CA GLU A 18 -9.49 -13.12 3.84
C GLU A 18 -9.65 -12.69 5.32
N SER A 19 -10.18 -11.50 5.58
CA SER A 19 -10.25 -10.89 6.92
C SER A 19 -11.32 -9.80 7.01
N ASP A 20 -11.60 -9.34 8.22
CA ASP A 20 -12.56 -8.26 8.52
C ASP A 20 -11.89 -6.89 8.72
N TYR A 21 -10.65 -6.71 8.26
CA TYR A 21 -9.99 -5.41 8.35
C TYR A 21 -10.72 -4.36 7.49
N PRO A 22 -10.88 -3.12 7.99
CA PRO A 22 -11.74 -2.12 7.36
C PRO A 22 -11.16 -1.46 6.11
N LEU A 23 -9.87 -1.71 5.79
CA LEU A 23 -9.17 -1.10 4.67
C LEU A 23 -8.58 -2.19 3.78
N THR A 24 -8.76 -2.02 2.47
CA THR A 24 -8.07 -2.84 1.46
C THR A 24 -6.68 -2.26 1.23
N PHE A 25 -5.64 -3.06 1.46
CA PHE A 25 -4.25 -2.67 1.22
C PHE A 25 -3.80 -3.13 -0.17
N ILE A 26 -3.37 -2.19 -1.00
CA ILE A 26 -2.86 -2.46 -2.35
C ILE A 26 -1.36 -2.10 -2.43
N PRO A 27 -0.46 -3.07 -2.62
CA PRO A 27 0.95 -2.78 -2.87
C PRO A 27 1.16 -2.40 -4.34
N GLY A 28 1.34 -1.10 -4.59
CA GLY A 28 1.62 -0.55 -5.91
C GLY A 28 3.12 -0.50 -6.24
N PRO A 29 3.48 -0.53 -7.54
CA PRO A 29 4.86 -0.32 -7.96
C PRO A 29 5.32 1.10 -7.65
N ASN A 30 6.63 1.26 -7.45
CA ASN A 30 7.23 2.58 -7.32
C ASN A 30 7.54 3.18 -8.70
N HIS A 31 7.59 4.50 -8.83
CA HIS A 31 7.92 5.15 -10.10
C HIS A 31 9.41 5.04 -10.44
N ASN A 32 10.29 5.16 -9.44
CA ASN A 32 11.74 5.16 -9.63
C ASN A 32 12.42 3.88 -9.13
N PHE A 33 11.70 2.90 -8.58
CA PHE A 33 12.27 1.58 -8.30
C PHE A 33 11.69 0.52 -9.23
N LEU A 34 12.50 -0.47 -9.59
CA LEU A 34 12.02 -1.68 -10.25
C LEU A 34 11.94 -2.79 -9.21
N ASN A 35 10.79 -2.89 -8.53
CA ASN A 35 10.66 -3.67 -7.30
C ASN A 35 11.73 -3.24 -6.28
N SER A 36 12.55 -4.17 -5.76
CA SER A 36 13.67 -3.86 -4.87
C SER A 36 14.92 -3.34 -5.61
N THR A 37 14.99 -3.49 -6.93
CA THR A 37 16.12 -2.97 -7.73
C THR A 37 16.07 -1.44 -7.74
N PHE A 38 17.25 -0.81 -7.62
CA PHE A 38 17.45 0.64 -7.49
C PHE A 38 16.96 1.26 -6.16
N SER A 39 16.35 0.48 -5.26
CA SER A 39 15.95 0.97 -3.93
C SER A 39 17.14 1.45 -3.08
N LEU A 40 18.36 0.97 -3.36
CA LEU A 40 19.62 1.42 -2.73
C LEU A 40 20.33 2.53 -3.51
N HIS A 41 19.86 2.88 -4.70
CA HIS A 41 20.51 3.88 -5.54
C HIS A 41 20.11 5.30 -5.09
N GLU A 42 21.07 6.08 -4.62
CA GLU A 42 20.85 7.40 -3.99
C GLU A 42 19.97 8.35 -4.84
N LYS A 43 20.24 8.43 -6.15
CA LYS A 43 19.42 9.26 -7.07
C LYS A 43 17.95 8.85 -7.06
N HIS A 44 17.66 7.54 -7.10
CA HIS A 44 16.29 7.04 -7.12
C HIS A 44 15.62 7.24 -5.76
N GLN A 45 16.34 7.03 -4.65
CA GLN A 45 15.83 7.36 -3.31
C GLN A 45 15.46 8.83 -3.17
N LYS A 46 16.28 9.76 -3.67
CA LYS A 46 15.99 11.21 -3.60
C LYS A 46 14.74 11.59 -4.39
N LEU A 47 14.46 10.91 -5.51
CA LEU A 47 13.26 11.12 -6.30
C LEU A 47 12.00 10.61 -5.57
N GLU A 48 12.12 9.47 -4.89
CA GLU A 48 11.01 8.88 -4.11
C GLU A 48 10.81 9.49 -2.73
N LYS A 49 11.86 10.11 -2.19
CA LYS A 49 11.93 10.75 -0.88
C LYS A 49 11.86 9.72 0.26
N PHE A 50 10.67 9.20 0.54
CA PHE A 50 10.42 8.29 1.66
C PHE A 50 9.24 7.34 1.38
N PRO A 51 9.16 6.19 2.09
CA PRO A 51 8.02 5.27 1.98
C PRO A 51 6.71 5.95 2.36
N LYS A 52 5.70 5.81 1.50
CA LYS A 52 4.39 6.45 1.69
C LYS A 52 3.24 5.47 1.69
N LEU A 53 2.24 5.77 2.51
CA LEU A 53 0.91 5.19 2.43
C LEU A 53 -0.07 6.24 1.90
N HIS A 54 -0.56 6.07 0.68
CA HIS A 54 -1.61 6.94 0.15
C HIS A 54 -2.94 6.56 0.77
N MET A 55 -3.66 7.55 1.30
CA MET A 55 -4.94 7.38 1.99
C MET A 55 -5.94 8.44 1.50
N ASN A 56 -7.21 8.02 1.38
CA ASN A 56 -8.28 8.95 1.05
C ASN A 56 -8.54 9.95 2.20
N GLU A 57 -8.80 11.21 1.88
CA GLU A 57 -9.08 12.26 2.86
C GLU A 57 -10.24 11.94 3.83
N GLN A 58 -11.27 11.23 3.38
CA GLN A 58 -12.39 10.82 4.22
C GLN A 58 -11.94 9.77 5.25
N ASP A 59 -11.17 8.78 4.82
CA ASP A 59 -10.65 7.72 5.69
C ASP A 59 -9.68 8.27 6.74
N ALA A 60 -8.86 9.24 6.33
CA ALA A 60 -7.91 9.95 7.19
C ALA A 60 -8.66 10.75 8.26
N LYS A 61 -9.69 11.51 7.86
CA LYS A 61 -10.54 12.29 8.77
C LYS A 61 -11.24 11.41 9.80
N GLU A 62 -11.83 10.29 9.38
CA GLU A 62 -12.49 9.34 10.28
C GLU A 62 -11.53 8.74 11.30
N ARG A 63 -10.27 8.52 10.90
CA ARG A 63 -9.21 7.94 11.74
C ARG A 63 -8.40 8.98 12.50
N LYS A 64 -8.65 10.27 12.30
CA LYS A 64 -7.89 11.40 12.88
C LYS A 64 -6.40 11.34 12.54
N ILE A 65 -6.11 11.05 11.27
CA ILE A 65 -4.77 11.03 10.69
C ILE A 65 -4.59 12.28 9.83
N GLU A 66 -3.47 12.97 10.00
CA GLU A 66 -3.08 14.13 9.19
C GLU A 66 -2.09 13.73 8.08
N ASP A 67 -1.97 14.58 7.06
CA ASP A 67 -0.95 14.38 6.01
C ASP A 67 0.45 14.47 6.60
N GLY A 68 1.30 13.49 6.29
CA GLY A 68 2.65 13.39 6.84
C GLY A 68 2.78 12.64 8.16
N ASP A 69 1.66 12.18 8.76
CA ASP A 69 1.73 11.37 9.97
C ASP A 69 2.43 10.03 9.72
N MET A 70 3.25 9.60 10.67
CA MET A 70 3.77 8.23 10.70
C MET A 70 2.68 7.31 11.25
N VAL A 71 2.26 6.31 10.48
CA VAL A 71 1.25 5.34 10.89
C VAL A 71 1.79 3.92 10.83
N ARG A 72 1.23 3.07 11.70
CA ARG A 72 1.48 1.64 11.69
C ARG A 72 0.39 0.92 10.90
N VAL A 73 0.79 0.21 9.85
CA VAL A 73 -0.07 -0.64 9.03
C VAL A 73 0.14 -2.09 9.44
N LEU A 74 -0.92 -2.81 9.80
CA LEU A 74 -0.81 -4.16 10.34
C LEU A 74 -1.95 -5.08 9.88
N ASN A 75 -1.66 -6.37 9.86
CA ASN A 75 -2.64 -7.46 9.79
C ASN A 75 -2.10 -8.71 10.53
N ASP A 76 -2.80 -9.84 10.44
CA ASP A 76 -2.38 -11.10 11.09
C ASP A 76 -1.03 -11.65 10.58
N ARG A 77 -0.53 -11.17 9.44
CA ARG A 77 0.74 -11.62 8.84
C ARG A 77 1.93 -10.76 9.26
N GLY A 78 1.72 -9.54 9.74
CA GLY A 78 2.78 -8.62 10.15
C GLY A 78 2.39 -7.15 10.12
N GLU A 79 3.39 -6.28 10.29
CA GLU A 79 3.21 -4.82 10.33
C GLU A 79 4.39 -4.04 9.72
N CYS A 80 4.15 -2.79 9.35
CA CYS A 80 5.17 -1.82 8.95
C CYS A 80 4.77 -0.38 9.33
N GLU A 81 5.74 0.53 9.33
CA GLU A 81 5.53 1.97 9.56
C GLU A 81 5.73 2.74 8.26
N LEU A 82 4.78 3.62 7.92
CA LEU A 82 4.79 4.41 6.69
C LEU A 82 4.31 5.84 6.98
N VAL A 83 4.81 6.80 6.22
CA VAL A 83 4.33 8.19 6.26
C VAL A 83 3.06 8.29 5.40
N VAL A 84 1.98 8.82 5.96
CA VAL A 84 0.72 8.97 5.22
C VAL A 84 0.82 10.12 4.24
N SER A 85 0.33 9.90 3.02
CA SER A 85 0.04 10.94 2.05
C SER A 85 -1.47 10.98 1.85
N VAL A 86 -2.13 11.99 2.43
CA VAL A 86 -3.58 12.15 2.36
C VAL A 86 -3.96 12.86 1.07
N GLY A 87 -4.99 12.37 0.39
CA GLY A 87 -5.52 13.03 -0.80
C GLY A 87 -6.73 12.33 -1.40
N GLN A 88 -6.93 12.53 -2.70
CA GLN A 88 -8.06 11.97 -3.47
C GLN A 88 -7.59 11.03 -4.60
N ASN A 89 -6.32 10.62 -4.57
CA ASN A 89 -5.71 9.73 -5.58
C ASN A 89 -6.05 8.25 -5.37
N VAL A 90 -6.65 7.90 -4.23
CA VAL A 90 -7.13 6.54 -3.91
C VAL A 90 -8.58 6.61 -3.43
N LEU A 91 -9.32 5.53 -3.66
CA LEU A 91 -10.72 5.40 -3.23
C LEU A 91 -10.81 5.31 -1.69
N SER A 92 -11.91 5.78 -1.10
CA SER A 92 -12.20 5.50 0.31
C SER A 92 -12.34 4.00 0.55
N GLY A 93 -11.88 3.53 1.71
CA GLY A 93 -11.73 2.12 2.06
C GLY A 93 -10.47 1.46 1.49
N VAL A 94 -9.62 2.21 0.78
CA VAL A 94 -8.40 1.68 0.14
C VAL A 94 -7.19 2.50 0.55
N VAL A 95 -6.11 1.80 0.89
CA VAL A 95 -4.79 2.40 1.09
C VAL A 95 -3.77 1.77 0.15
N VAL A 96 -2.85 2.59 -0.36
CA VAL A 96 -1.85 2.13 -1.34
C VAL A 96 -0.45 2.45 -0.84
N SER A 97 0.40 1.44 -0.68
CA SER A 97 1.84 1.66 -0.52
C SER A 97 2.53 1.63 -1.87
N GLN A 98 3.54 2.46 -2.09
CA GLN A 98 4.37 2.39 -3.30
C GLN A 98 5.78 1.90 -3.00
N GLY A 99 6.15 0.80 -3.67
CA GLY A 99 7.51 0.27 -3.69
C GLY A 99 7.90 -0.66 -2.54
N LEU A 100 8.96 -1.44 -2.80
CA LEU A 100 9.69 -2.21 -1.80
C LEU A 100 10.95 -1.42 -1.45
N TRP A 101 10.96 -0.82 -0.27
CA TRP A 101 12.11 -0.10 0.24
C TRP A 101 13.08 -1.10 0.87
N ALA A 102 14.39 -0.92 0.65
CA ALA A 102 15.38 -1.70 1.35
C ALA A 102 15.35 -1.36 2.85
N ASP A 103 15.78 -2.29 3.71
CA ASP A 103 15.92 -2.07 5.15
C ASP A 103 16.84 -0.88 5.41
N GLN A 104 16.21 0.27 5.63
CA GLN A 104 16.85 1.48 6.07
C GLN A 104 16.16 1.88 7.35
N LYS A 105 16.95 2.13 8.39
CA LYS A 105 16.43 2.73 9.62
C LYS A 105 15.66 3.99 9.22
N ALA A 106 14.42 4.11 9.68
CA ALA A 106 13.61 5.30 9.47
C ALA A 106 14.47 6.53 9.80
N LYS A 107 14.74 7.38 8.80
CA LYS A 107 15.45 8.62 9.05
C LYS A 107 14.49 9.48 9.87
N SER A 108 14.91 9.84 11.09
CA SER A 108 14.19 10.83 11.89
C SER A 108 14.01 12.09 11.06
N ILE A 109 12.76 12.55 10.96
CA ILE A 109 12.36 13.76 10.25
C ILE A 109 12.89 14.98 11.01
#